data_AF-A0A8S2G8W6-F1
#
_entry.id   AF-A0A8S2G8W6-F1
#
_cell.length_a   1.000
_cell.length_b   1.000
_cell.length_c   1.000
_cell.angle_alpha   90.00
_cell.angle_beta   90.00
_cell.angle_gamma   90.00
#
_symmetry.space_group_name_H-M   'P 1'
#
loop_
_entity.id
_entity.type
_entity.pdbx_description
1 polymer ?
#
loop_
_entity_poly.entity_id
_entity_poly.type
_entity_poly.pdbx_seq_one_letter_code
_entity_poly.pdbx_strand_id
1 'polypeptide(L)'
;EDAENETNRMQTCFVCQESLRDRSSKLLACLHSVCTNCLPSLHEPFGNAYKCLVCDYKSRADMVCDNLYLTNDEENDNGKSQIEQSDNGVPRTTFTCSSCEEGNIGD
;
A
#
# COMPACT_ATOMS: atom_id res chain seq x y z
N GLU A 1 -25.86 -1.06 13.32
CA GLU A 1 -25.16 0.10 12.72
C GLU A 1 -23.68 -0.14 13.00
N ASP A 2 -23.01 -1.06 12.29
CA ASP A 2 -21.71 -1.57 12.79
C ASP A 2 -20.69 -1.94 11.71
N ALA A 3 -21.00 -1.79 10.43
CA ALA A 3 -20.03 -2.09 9.35
C ALA A 3 -19.03 -0.95 9.13
N GLU A 4 -19.40 0.29 9.48
CA GLU A 4 -18.61 1.50 9.21
C GLU A 4 -17.50 1.74 10.25
N ASN A 5 -17.59 1.08 11.41
CA ASN A 5 -16.63 1.28 12.51
C ASN A 5 -15.40 0.37 12.39
N GLU A 6 -15.52 -0.78 11.72
CA GLU A 6 -14.43 -1.76 11.59
C GLU A 6 -13.44 -1.36 10.49
N THR A 7 -13.93 -0.78 9.41
CA THR A 7 -13.09 -0.20 8.34
C THR A 7 -12.24 0.97 8.84
N ASN A 8 -12.72 1.73 9.82
CA ASN A 8 -12.00 2.87 10.40
C ASN A 8 -10.67 2.46 11.06
N ARG A 9 -10.62 1.28 11.71
CA ARG A 9 -9.41 0.83 12.43
C ARG A 9 -8.26 0.49 11.48
N MET A 10 -8.55 0.01 10.27
CA MET A 10 -7.54 -0.26 9.24
C MET A 10 -6.94 1.00 8.61
N GLN A 11 -7.53 2.18 8.89
CA GLN A 11 -7.12 3.47 8.31
C GLN A 11 -6.31 4.33 9.28
N THR A 12 -5.77 3.74 10.37
CA THR A 12 -4.99 4.48 11.37
C THR A 12 -3.53 4.01 11.41
N CYS A 13 -2.62 4.94 11.65
CA CYS A 13 -1.22 4.63 11.88
C CYS A 13 -1.07 3.91 13.22
N PHE A 14 -0.52 2.69 13.26
CA PHE A 14 -0.36 1.99 14.54
C PHE A 14 0.66 2.65 15.49
N VAL A 15 1.45 3.61 15.02
CA VAL A 15 2.43 4.36 15.82
C VAL A 15 1.82 5.62 16.43
N CYS A 16 1.34 6.56 15.60
CA CYS A 16 0.80 7.83 16.07
C CYS A 16 -0.73 7.83 16.27
N GLN A 17 -1.43 6.76 15.88
CA GLN A 17 -2.89 6.60 15.94
C GLN A 17 -3.69 7.62 15.12
N GLU A 18 -3.02 8.42 14.28
CA GLU A 18 -3.68 9.36 13.39
C GLU A 18 -4.21 8.65 12.13
N SER A 19 -5.24 9.25 11.52
CA SER A 19 -5.79 8.81 10.23
C SER A 19 -4.72 8.84 9.13
N LEU A 20 -4.72 7.81 8.29
CA LEU A 20 -3.85 7.63 7.13
C LEU A 20 -4.53 8.04 5.81
N ARG A 21 -5.84 8.35 5.83
CA ARG A 21 -6.66 8.62 4.64
C ARG A 21 -6.14 9.76 3.75
N ASP A 22 -5.52 10.76 4.36
CA ASP A 22 -5.05 11.97 3.66
C ASP A 22 -3.53 12.11 3.72
N ARG A 23 -2.81 11.00 3.93
CA ARG A 23 -1.37 11.02 4.19
C ARG A 23 -0.66 9.92 3.40
N SER A 24 0.59 10.19 3.03
CA SER A 24 1.45 9.13 2.52
C SER A 24 1.64 8.08 3.61
N SER A 25 1.26 6.85 3.26
CA SER A 25 1.29 5.71 4.15
C SER A 25 2.00 4.54 3.48
N LYS A 26 2.64 3.72 4.30
CA LYS A 26 3.46 2.60 3.88
C LYS A 26 2.90 1.32 4.49
N LEU A 27 2.90 0.25 3.70
CA LEU A 27 2.47 -1.07 4.09
C LEU A 27 3.71 -1.93 4.37
N LEU A 28 3.79 -2.48 5.59
CA LEU A 28 4.79 -3.50 5.93
C LEU A 28 4.41 -4.84 5.29
N ALA A 29 5.36 -5.77 5.18
CA ALA A 29 5.09 -7.11 4.63
C ALA A 29 4.10 -7.93 5.48
N CYS A 30 3.91 -7.55 6.76
CA CYS A 30 2.88 -8.08 7.64
C CYS A 30 1.50 -7.40 7.50
N LEU A 31 1.32 -6.55 6.49
CA LEU A 31 0.09 -5.82 6.17
C LEU A 31 -0.37 -4.76 7.19
N HIS A 32 0.48 -4.42 8.17
CA HIS A 32 0.21 -3.27 9.04
C HIS A 32 0.67 -1.97 8.37
N SER A 33 -0.15 -0.93 8.51
CA SER A 33 0.08 0.38 7.88
C SER A 33 0.68 1.40 8.83
N VAL A 34 1.64 2.18 8.36
CA VAL A 34 2.30 3.25 9.11
C VAL A 34 2.42 4.49 8.22
N CYS A 35 2.30 5.69 8.79
CA CYS A 35 2.55 6.91 8.01
C CYS A 35 4.05 7.05 7.69
N THR A 36 4.38 7.72 6.59
CA THR A 36 5.79 7.92 6.18
C THR A 36 6.63 8.59 7.27
N ASN A 37 6.04 9.47 8.08
CA ASN A 37 6.72 10.17 9.17
C ASN A 37 7.09 9.24 10.34
N CYS A 38 6.31 8.19 10.58
CA CYS A 38 6.55 7.22 11.66
C CYS A 38 7.35 6.00 11.20
N LEU A 39 7.52 5.78 9.90
CA LEU A 39 8.30 4.63 9.40
C LEU A 39 9.75 4.60 9.93
N PRO A 40 10.50 5.72 9.99
CA PRO A 40 11.89 5.71 10.47
C PRO A 40 12.05 5.23 11.91
N SER A 41 11.06 5.42 12.78
CA SER A 41 11.14 4.94 14.18
C SER A 41 11.06 3.42 14.30
N LEU A 42 10.67 2.73 13.22
CA LEU A 42 10.59 1.28 13.16
C LEU A 42 11.85 0.64 12.58
N HIS A 43 12.79 1.43 12.08
CA HIS A 43 14.00 0.95 11.43
C HIS A 43 14.94 0.29 12.44
N GLU A 44 15.42 -0.91 12.14
CA GLU A 44 16.39 -1.60 13.00
C GLU A 44 17.80 -0.98 12.84
N PRO A 45 18.55 -0.75 13.94
CA PRO A 45 19.82 -0.04 13.88
C PRO A 45 20.94 -0.77 13.13
N PHE A 46 20.85 -2.10 13.01
CA PHE A 46 21.91 -2.95 12.41
C PHE A 46 21.41 -3.77 11.22
N GLY A 47 20.34 -3.33 10.55
CA GLY A 47 19.78 -4.04 9.40
C GLY A 47 19.01 -3.12 8.48
N ASN A 48 18.74 -3.61 7.25
CA ASN A 48 17.87 -2.92 6.29
C ASN A 48 16.42 -3.42 6.43
N ALA A 49 15.89 -3.31 7.64
CA ALA A 49 14.58 -3.88 8.00
C ALA A 49 13.83 -2.96 8.96
N TYR A 50 12.50 -3.08 8.91
CA TYR A 50 11.56 -2.42 9.78
C TYR A 50 10.87 -3.46 10.67
N LYS A 51 10.80 -3.20 11.97
CA LYS A 51 10.12 -4.05 12.93
C LYS A 51 8.71 -3.52 13.20
N CYS A 52 7.69 -4.33 12.91
CA CYS A 52 6.31 -4.00 13.25
C CYS A 52 6.10 -4.10 14.77
N LEU A 53 5.54 -3.06 15.41
CA LEU A 53 5.27 -3.07 16.86
C LEU A 53 3.96 -3.78 17.23
N VAL A 54 3.14 -4.16 16.25
CA VAL A 54 1.85 -4.84 16.47
C VAL A 54 2.04 -6.36 16.53
N CYS A 55 2.81 -6.92 15.58
CA CYS A 55 2.98 -8.37 15.45
C CYS A 55 4.45 -8.84 15.51
N ASP A 56 5.39 -7.94 15.85
CA ASP A 56 6.84 -8.19 15.91
C ASP A 56 7.49 -8.67 14.59
N TYR A 57 6.75 -8.74 13.49
CA TYR A 57 7.26 -9.16 12.19
C TYR A 57 8.29 -8.16 11.64
N LYS A 58 9.37 -8.70 11.06
CA LYS A 58 10.45 -7.92 10.44
C LYS A 58 10.26 -7.85 8.93
N SER A 59 9.96 -6.67 8.43
CA SER A 59 9.83 -6.42 6.99
C SER A 59 11.15 -5.88 6.47
N ARG A 60 11.71 -6.50 5.42
CA ARG A 60 12.86 -5.89 4.73
C ARG A 60 12.44 -4.57 4.08
N ALA A 61 13.35 -3.61 3.99
CA ALA A 61 13.02 -2.28 3.47
C ALA A 61 12.52 -2.30 2.01
N ASP A 62 13.00 -3.25 1.19
CA ASP A 62 12.58 -3.45 -0.19
C ASP A 62 11.19 -4.10 -0.33
N MET A 63 10.62 -4.61 0.76
CA MET A 63 9.26 -5.16 0.80
C MET A 63 8.24 -4.15 1.34
N VAL A 64 8.67 -2.94 1.69
CA VAL A 64 7.76 -1.88 2.17
C VAL A 64 7.25 -1.08 0.98
N CYS A 65 5.93 -1.13 0.77
CA CYS A 65 5.28 -0.49 -0.38
C CYS A 65 4.44 0.72 0.06
N ASP A 66 4.10 1.59 -0.88
CA ASP A 66 3.04 2.59 -0.66
C ASP A 66 1.69 1.91 -0.46
N ASN A 67 0.92 2.36 0.54
CA ASN A 67 -0.43 1.88 0.75
C ASN A 67 -1.41 2.72 -0.10
N LEU A 68 -1.63 2.24 -1.33
CA LEU A 68 -2.53 2.87 -2.30
C LEU A 68 -4.02 2.62 -2.04
N TYR A 69 -4.37 1.76 -1.06
CA TYR A 69 -5.77 1.53 -0.70
C TYR A 69 -6.39 2.71 0.06
N LEU A 70 -5.55 3.61 0.57
CA LEU A 70 -5.98 4.74 1.40
C LEU A 70 -6.01 6.07 0.64
N THR A 71 -5.46 6.13 -0.57
CA THR A 71 -5.61 7.29 -1.45
C THR A 71 -7.02 7.28 -2.02
N ASN A 72 -7.87 8.16 -1.50
CA ASN A 72 -9.32 8.19 -1.69
C ASN A 72 -9.82 7.93 -3.13
N ASP A 73 -10.90 7.15 -3.18
CA ASP A 73 -11.96 7.08 -4.20
C ASP A 73 -12.71 8.43 -4.41
N GLU A 74 -11.99 9.54 -4.59
CA GLU A 74 -12.60 10.79 -5.06
C GLU A 74 -12.58 10.86 -6.60
N GLU A 75 -13.11 9.83 -7.28
CA GLU A 75 -13.66 10.00 -8.64
C GLU A 75 -15.12 10.47 -8.52
N ASN A 76 -15.29 11.72 -8.09
CA ASN A 76 -16.56 12.42 -8.25
C ASN A 76 -16.61 13.03 -9.66
N ASP A 77 -17.18 12.25 -10.58
CA ASP A 77 -17.99 12.61 -11.76
C ASP A 77 -17.49 13.65 -12.80
N ASN A 78 -17.69 13.25 -14.06
CA ASN A 78 -17.96 14.09 -15.25
C ASN A 78 -16.82 14.27 -16.30
N GLY A 79 -16.67 13.29 -17.19
CA GLY A 79 -15.85 13.45 -18.40
C GLY A 79 -15.79 12.24 -19.33
N LYS A 80 -16.87 11.97 -20.06
CA LYS A 80 -16.96 11.17 -21.31
C LYS A 80 -15.76 10.24 -21.62
N SER A 81 -15.85 8.97 -21.26
CA SER A 81 -15.11 7.92 -21.96
C SER A 81 -16.06 7.15 -22.87
N GLN A 82 -15.89 7.36 -24.18
CA GLN A 82 -16.47 6.50 -25.20
C GLN A 82 -15.98 5.07 -24.96
N ILE A 83 -16.92 4.18 -24.66
CA ILE A 83 -16.69 2.75 -24.62
C ILE A 83 -16.56 2.29 -26.08
N GLU A 84 -15.33 2.11 -26.55
CA GLU A 84 -15.12 1.18 -27.66
C GLU A 84 -15.28 -0.23 -27.09
N GLN A 85 -16.41 -0.83 -27.44
CA GLN A 85 -16.68 -2.24 -27.21
C GLN A 85 -15.61 -3.06 -27.93
N SER A 86 -14.79 -3.79 -27.17
CA SER A 86 -14.08 -4.95 -27.68
C SER A 86 -14.47 -6.16 -26.84
N ASP A 87 -15.09 -7.08 -27.55
CA ASP A 87 -15.68 -8.33 -27.14
C ASP A 87 -14.60 -9.29 -26.60
N ASN A 88 -14.94 -10.03 -25.53
CA ASN A 88 -14.23 -11.17 -24.92
C ASN A 88 -13.29 -10.91 -23.72
N GLY A 89 -13.82 -11.14 -22.52
CA GLY A 89 -13.24 -12.10 -21.57
C GLY A 89 -12.15 -11.61 -20.60
N VAL A 90 -12.58 -11.29 -19.38
CA VAL A 90 -11.78 -11.15 -18.14
C VAL A 90 -10.79 -9.97 -18.12
N PRO A 91 -11.04 -8.90 -17.35
CA PRO A 91 -10.02 -7.89 -17.11
C PRO A 91 -8.90 -8.50 -16.26
N ARG A 92 -7.78 -8.87 -16.91
CA ARG A 92 -6.50 -9.06 -16.25
C ARG A 92 -5.87 -7.69 -16.06
N THR A 93 -5.90 -7.18 -14.83
CA THR A 93 -5.04 -6.06 -14.43
C THR A 93 -3.60 -6.56 -14.36
N THR A 94 -2.86 -6.33 -15.45
CA THR A 94 -1.40 -6.51 -15.44
C THR A 94 -0.77 -5.27 -14.83
N PHE A 95 -0.24 -5.41 -13.62
CA PHE A 95 0.62 -4.42 -12.99
C PHE A 95 2.02 -4.53 -13.62
N THR A 96 2.34 -3.63 -14.54
CA THR A 96 3.71 -3.48 -15.05
C THR A 96 4.48 -2.55 -14.11
N CYS A 97 5.36 -3.14 -13.30
CA CYS A 97 6.35 -2.39 -12.52
C CYS A 97 7.40 -1.83 -13.49
N SER A 98 7.45 -0.51 -13.66
CA SER A 98 8.40 0.17 -14.55
C SER A 98 9.84 0.26 -13.99
N SER A 99 10.20 -0.53 -12.98
CA SER A 99 11.52 -0.48 -12.33
C SER A 99 12.15 -1.85 -12.07
N CYS A 100 11.68 -2.92 -12.73
CA CYS A 100 12.42 -4.17 -12.78
C CYS A 100 13.38 -4.13 -13.97
N GLU A 101 14.63 -3.72 -13.77
CA GLU A 101 15.68 -3.98 -14.75
C GLU A 101 15.80 -5.50 -14.96
N GLU A 102 15.68 -5.91 -16.22
CA GLU A 102 15.70 -7.29 -16.67
C GLU A 102 17.07 -7.92 -16.39
N GLY A 103 17.15 -8.70 -15.30
CA GLY A 103 18.25 -9.64 -15.09
C GLY A 103 18.12 -10.81 -16.06
N ASN A 104 18.76 -10.72 -17.22
CA ASN A 104 18.99 -11.85 -18.12
C ASN A 104 19.69 -12.98 -17.36
N ILE A 105 19.01 -14.10 -17.13
CA ILE A 105 19.66 -15.38 -16.83
C ILE A 105 19.91 -16.04 -18.17
N GLY A 106 21.14 -15.89 -18.68
CA GLY A 106 21.64 -16.70 -19.78
C GLY A 106 22.11 -18.05 -19.25
N ASP A 107 21.70 -19.11 -19.92
CA ASP A 107 22.41 -20.39 -19.98
C ASP A 107 22.67 -20.70 -21.47
#